data_AF-A0A7W5EPC1-F1
#
_entry.id   AF-A0A7W5EPC1-F1
#
_cell.length_a   1.000
_cell.length_b   1.000
_cell.length_c   1.000
_cell.angle_alpha   90.00
_cell.angle_beta   90.00
_cell.angle_gamma   90.00
#
_symmetry.space_group_name_H-M   'P 1'
#
loop_
_entity.id
_entity.type
_entity.pdbx_description
1 polymer ?
#
loop_
_entity_poly.entity_id
_entity_poly.type
_entity_poly.pdbx_seq_one_letter_code
_entity_poly.pdbx_strand_id
1 'polypeptide(L)'
;MNDLATNFGRMPGPLKVITLFSLTSVLLVVGTIVPGGAVVGQKKIGFVDWWINGSGLVFAVAIFLFFRAGILLLKTRRLGRLAYISGVAGIYLAGYFIERINGVSYSRDEYFYDLLFAALQVIALSAYFFLNRRVKDFLVT
;
A
#
# COMPACT_ATOMS: atom_id res chain seq x y z
N MET A 1 12.88 7.39 20.88
CA MET A 1 11.92 6.29 20.68
C MET A 1 10.53 6.58 21.25
N ASN A 2 10.38 7.44 22.27
CA ASN A 2 9.06 7.78 22.84
C ASN A 2 8.13 8.58 21.89
N ASP A 3 8.67 9.43 21.02
CA ASP A 3 7.83 10.35 20.22
C ASP A 3 6.90 9.64 19.23
N LEU A 4 7.32 8.53 18.63
CA LEU A 4 6.50 7.78 17.68
C LEU A 4 5.31 7.11 18.36
N ALA A 5 5.52 6.52 19.54
CA ALA A 5 4.47 5.91 20.33
C ALA A 5 3.48 6.96 20.86
N THR A 6 3.98 8.12 21.30
CA THR A 6 3.15 9.25 21.71
C THR A 6 2.31 9.78 20.54
N ASN A 7 2.91 9.94 19.36
CA ASN A 7 2.18 10.36 18.16
C ASN A 7 1.10 9.35 17.78
N PHE A 8 1.41 8.05 17.80
CA PHE A 8 0.43 7.00 17.56
C PHE A 8 -0.72 7.03 18.58
N GLY A 9 -0.41 7.30 19.85
CA GLY A 9 -1.41 7.47 20.91
C GLY A 9 -2.41 8.59 20.61
N ARG A 10 -1.93 9.71 20.06
CA ARG A 10 -2.72 10.93 19.78
C ARG A 10 -3.43 10.94 18.42
N MET A 11 -3.06 10.04 17.51
CA MET A 11 -3.66 9.97 16.18
C MET A 11 -5.20 9.77 16.23
N PRO A 12 -5.96 10.39 15.31
CA PRO A 12 -7.36 10.04 15.10
C PRO A 12 -7.52 8.54 14.78
N GLY A 13 -8.59 7.90 15.29
CA GLY A 13 -8.80 6.45 15.15
C GLY A 13 -8.62 5.91 13.72
N PRO A 14 -9.33 6.42 12.70
CA PRO A 14 -9.17 5.91 11.34
C PRO A 14 -7.76 6.17 10.77
N LEU A 15 -7.08 7.25 11.19
CA LEU A 15 -5.70 7.53 10.78
C LEU A 15 -4.73 6.51 11.39
N LYS A 16 -4.99 6.05 12.63
CA LYS A 16 -4.22 4.96 13.24
C LYS A 16 -4.34 3.68 12.41
N VAL A 17 -5.56 3.32 12.00
CA VAL A 17 -5.81 2.10 11.21
C VAL A 17 -5.06 2.17 9.88
N ILE A 18 -5.20 3.28 9.16
CA ILE A 18 -4.51 3.55 7.89
C ILE A 18 -2.98 3.49 8.08
N THR A 19 -2.47 4.14 9.11
CA THR A 19 -1.02 4.11 9.43
C THR A 19 -0.57 2.69 9.75
N LEU A 20 -1.32 1.95 10.56
CA LEU A 20 -0.98 0.58 10.94
C LEU A 20 -0.98 -0.35 9.73
N PHE A 21 -1.97 -0.23 8.85
CA PHE A 21 -2.04 -1.01 7.61
C PHE A 21 -0.81 -0.81 6.72
N SER A 22 -0.32 0.44 6.62
CA SER A 22 0.94 0.73 5.93
C SER A 22 2.15 0.15 6.67
N LEU A 23 2.23 0.26 7.99
CA LEU A 23 3.34 -0.28 8.76
C LEU A 23 3.41 -1.82 8.74
N THR A 24 2.26 -2.49 8.72
CA THR A 24 2.20 -3.96 8.65
C THR A 24 2.31 -4.51 7.24
N SER A 25 2.29 -3.66 6.19
CA SER A 25 2.38 -4.09 4.79
C SER A 25 3.64 -4.90 4.46
N VAL A 26 4.74 -4.69 5.18
CA VAL A 26 5.99 -5.48 5.02
C VAL A 26 5.76 -6.98 5.25
N LEU A 27 4.76 -7.35 6.06
CA LEU A 27 4.38 -8.74 6.29
C LEU A 27 3.88 -9.40 5.01
N LEU A 28 3.35 -8.64 4.04
CA LEU A 28 2.93 -9.18 2.75
C LEU A 28 4.13 -9.67 1.93
N VAL A 29 5.29 -9.00 2.01
CA VAL A 29 6.53 -9.46 1.36
C VAL A 29 7.00 -10.77 2.00
N VAL A 30 7.02 -10.82 3.33
CA VAL A 30 7.35 -12.05 4.08
C VAL A 30 6.38 -13.19 3.72
N GLY A 31 5.10 -12.85 3.51
CA GLY A 31 4.06 -13.76 3.05
C GLY A 31 4.29 -14.37 1.67
N THR A 32 5.19 -13.83 0.85
CA THR A 32 5.61 -14.46 -0.43
C THR A 32 6.75 -15.47 -0.26
N ILE A 33 7.38 -15.51 0.92
CA ILE A 33 8.51 -16.39 1.23
C ILE A 33 8.02 -17.70 1.85
N VAL A 34 7.17 -17.62 2.88
CA VAL A 34 6.70 -18.78 3.66
C VAL A 34 5.95 -19.84 2.83
N PRO A 35 4.97 -19.49 1.96
CA PRO A 35 4.29 -20.47 1.11
C PRO A 35 5.12 -20.89 -0.12
N GLY A 36 6.38 -20.45 -0.21
CA GLY A 36 7.29 -20.77 -1.31
C GLY A 36 6.88 -20.12 -2.63
N GLY A 37 6.30 -18.91 -2.61
CA GLY A 37 5.87 -18.19 -3.80
C GLY A 37 4.67 -17.26 -3.59
N ALA A 38 4.06 -16.82 -4.69
CA ALA A 38 2.89 -15.95 -4.68
C ALA A 38 1.81 -16.48 -5.64
N VAL A 39 0.55 -16.16 -5.37
CA VAL A 39 -0.57 -16.42 -6.28
C VAL A 39 -0.90 -15.12 -7.00
N VAL A 40 -0.88 -15.15 -8.32
CA VAL A 40 -1.24 -14.03 -9.20
C VAL A 40 -2.40 -14.49 -10.07
N GLY A 41 -3.58 -13.93 -9.82
CA GLY A 41 -4.83 -14.44 -10.38
C GLY A 41 -5.03 -15.92 -10.09
N GLN A 42 -5.16 -16.73 -11.15
CA GLN A 42 -5.37 -18.18 -11.03
C GLN A 42 -4.04 -18.97 -11.04
N LYS A 43 -2.89 -18.30 -11.08
CA LYS A 43 -1.58 -18.94 -11.27
C LYS A 43 -0.73 -18.85 -10.00
N LYS A 44 -0.24 -20.00 -9.51
CA LYS A 44 0.78 -20.05 -8.46
C LYS A 44 2.17 -19.94 -9.09
N ILE A 45 2.94 -18.96 -8.66
CA ILE A 45 4.33 -18.74 -9.09
C ILE A 45 5.24 -19.21 -7.96
N GLY A 46 6.20 -20.06 -8.28
CA GLY A 46 7.18 -20.55 -7.30
C GLY A 46 8.11 -19.43 -6.81
N PHE A 47 8.66 -19.60 -5.62
CA PHE A 47 9.54 -18.61 -4.97
C PHE A 47 10.68 -18.16 -5.88
N VAL A 48 11.37 -19.11 -6.51
CA VAL A 48 12.50 -18.81 -7.39
C VAL A 48 12.06 -17.98 -8.58
N ASP A 49 11.00 -18.41 -9.28
CA ASP A 49 10.48 -17.70 -10.45
C ASP A 49 9.96 -16.30 -10.09
N TRP A 50 9.32 -16.16 -8.92
CA TRP A 50 8.78 -14.89 -8.41
C TRP A 50 9.85 -13.81 -8.29
N TRP A 51 11.06 -14.17 -7.83
CA TRP A 51 12.16 -13.23 -7.70
C TRP A 51 12.98 -13.09 -8.99
N ILE A 52 13.20 -14.18 -9.73
CA ILE A 52 13.98 -14.15 -10.98
C ILE A 52 13.28 -13.32 -12.05
N ASN A 53 11.96 -13.45 -12.20
CA ASN A 53 11.21 -12.69 -13.20
C ASN A 53 10.95 -11.22 -12.80
N GLY A 54 11.39 -10.80 -11.62
CA GLY A 54 11.28 -9.43 -11.12
C GLY A 54 9.95 -9.08 -10.44
N SER A 55 8.96 -9.97 -10.41
CA SER A 55 7.66 -9.71 -9.76
C SER A 55 7.81 -9.39 -8.27
N GLY A 56 8.64 -10.17 -7.57
CA GLY A 56 8.95 -9.95 -6.15
C GLY A 56 9.66 -8.63 -5.88
N LEU A 57 10.53 -8.19 -6.81
CA LEU A 57 11.18 -6.89 -6.69
C LEU A 57 10.18 -5.74 -6.86
N VAL A 58 9.33 -5.80 -7.89
CA VAL A 58 8.26 -4.82 -8.13
C VAL A 58 7.35 -4.72 -6.90
N PHE A 59 6.93 -5.87 -6.37
CA PHE A 59 6.11 -5.94 -5.17
C PHE A 59 6.82 -5.34 -3.94
N ALA A 60 8.06 -5.75 -3.67
CA ALA A 60 8.83 -5.28 -2.53
C ALA A 60 9.07 -3.77 -2.56
N VAL A 61 9.34 -3.20 -3.74
CA VAL A 61 9.50 -1.74 -3.91
C VAL A 61 8.19 -1.01 -3.59
N ALA A 62 7.06 -1.49 -4.11
CA ALA A 62 5.75 -0.89 -3.82
C ALA A 62 5.42 -0.94 -2.32
N ILE A 63 5.63 -2.10 -1.68
CA ILE A 63 5.42 -2.27 -0.25
C ILE A 63 6.37 -1.39 0.57
N PHE A 64 7.63 -1.25 0.17
CA PHE A 64 8.58 -0.40 0.88
C PHE A 64 8.20 1.08 0.82
N LEU A 65 7.76 1.57 -0.34
CA LEU A 65 7.26 2.94 -0.49
C LEU A 65 6.01 3.16 0.36
N PHE A 66 5.10 2.18 0.36
CA PHE A 66 3.89 2.24 1.17
C PHE A 66 4.22 2.23 2.66
N PHE A 67 5.11 1.36 3.13
CA PHE A 67 5.60 1.34 4.51
C PHE A 67 6.22 2.67 4.94
N ARG A 68 7.04 3.28 4.08
CA ARG A 68 7.62 4.61 4.34
C ARG A 68 6.54 5.68 4.51
N ALA A 69 5.43 5.60 3.78
CA ALA A 69 4.32 6.52 3.98
C ALA A 69 3.73 6.42 5.39
N GLY A 70 3.59 5.21 5.94
CA GLY A 70 3.16 4.98 7.33
C GLY A 70 4.12 5.60 8.33
N ILE A 71 5.43 5.47 8.12
CA ILE A 71 6.44 6.14 8.95
C ILE A 71 6.31 7.67 8.88
N LEU A 72 6.03 8.24 7.70
CA LEU A 72 5.81 9.67 7.54
C LEU A 72 4.55 10.15 8.26
N LEU A 73 3.46 9.37 8.20
CA LEU A 73 2.24 9.65 8.96
C LEU A 73 2.49 9.56 10.46
N LEU A 74 3.25 8.58 10.93
CA LEU A 74 3.66 8.40 12.32
C LEU A 74 4.51 9.57 12.85
N LYS A 75 5.33 10.14 11.97
CA LYS A 75 6.13 11.36 12.22
C LYS A 75 5.34 12.66 11.99
N THR A 76 4.02 12.58 11.85
CA THR A 76 3.10 13.71 11.61
C THR A 76 3.48 14.60 10.43
N ARG A 77 4.20 14.07 9.44
CA ARG A 77 4.68 14.87 8.31
C ARG A 77 3.55 15.13 7.31
N ARG A 78 3.43 16.38 6.86
CA ARG A 78 2.48 16.79 5.80
C ARG A 78 2.61 15.96 4.53
N LEU A 79 3.85 15.64 4.13
CA LEU A 79 4.14 14.80 2.96
C LEU A 79 3.63 13.36 3.12
N GLY A 80 3.37 12.89 4.35
CA GLY A 80 2.83 11.56 4.61
C GLY A 80 1.48 11.32 3.93
N ARG A 81 0.65 12.36 3.77
CA ARG A 81 -0.64 12.27 3.07
C ARG A 81 -0.47 11.88 1.61
N LEU A 82 0.38 12.64 0.91
CA LEU A 82 0.68 12.41 -0.51
C LEU A 82 1.42 11.09 -0.68
N ALA A 83 2.42 10.81 0.16
CA ALA A 83 3.16 9.56 0.13
C ALA A 83 2.23 8.35 0.31
N TYR A 84 1.22 8.44 1.19
CA TYR A 84 0.27 7.34 1.40
C TYR A 84 -0.61 7.12 0.18
N ILE A 85 -1.19 8.19 -0.39
CA ILE A 85 -2.03 8.11 -1.59
C ILE A 85 -1.22 7.57 -2.78
N SER A 86 -0.02 8.10 -3.00
CA SER A 86 0.90 7.61 -4.03
C SER A 86 1.32 6.16 -3.78
N GLY A 87 1.51 5.76 -2.52
CA GLY A 87 1.82 4.38 -2.15
C GLY A 87 0.68 3.42 -2.48
N VAL A 88 -0.57 3.79 -2.18
CA VAL A 88 -1.76 3.01 -2.56
C VAL A 88 -1.86 2.86 -4.08
N ALA A 89 -1.74 3.97 -4.82
CA ALA A 89 -1.72 3.93 -6.28
C ALA A 89 -0.57 3.07 -6.82
N GLY A 90 0.60 3.14 -6.19
CA GLY A 90 1.77 2.33 -6.52
C GLY A 90 1.56 0.83 -6.32
N ILE A 91 0.77 0.42 -5.32
CA ILE A 91 0.41 -0.99 -5.12
C ILE A 91 -0.47 -1.50 -6.27
N TYR A 92 -1.48 -0.73 -6.71
CA TYR A 92 -2.28 -1.11 -7.88
C TYR A 92 -1.43 -1.20 -9.15
N LEU A 93 -0.54 -0.22 -9.37
CA LEU A 93 0.36 -0.23 -10.51
C LEU A 93 1.33 -1.42 -10.47
N ALA A 94 1.83 -1.78 -9.28
CA ALA A 94 2.65 -2.96 -9.09
C ALA A 94 1.88 -4.24 -9.43
N GLY A 95 0.62 -4.36 -8.98
CA GLY A 95 -0.27 -5.48 -9.33
C GLY A 95 -0.39 -5.65 -10.85
N TYR A 96 -0.68 -4.55 -11.56
CA TYR A 96 -0.75 -4.54 -13.02
C TYR A 96 0.54 -5.03 -13.69
N PHE A 97 1.71 -4.55 -13.24
CA PHE A 97 2.99 -5.00 -13.78
C PHE A 97 3.26 -6.48 -13.49
N ILE A 98 2.93 -6.95 -12.28
CA ILE A 98 3.11 -8.34 -11.88
C ILE A 98 2.23 -9.26 -12.75
N GLU A 99 0.99 -8.88 -13.02
CA GLU A 99 0.11 -9.63 -13.94
C GLU A 99 0.71 -9.71 -15.35
N ARG A 100 1.16 -8.58 -15.88
CA ARG A 100 1.84 -8.48 -17.18
C ARG A 100 3.08 -9.37 -17.26
N ILE A 101 3.93 -9.36 -16.24
CA ILE A 101 5.15 -10.19 -16.17
C ILE A 101 4.79 -11.68 -16.21
N ASN A 102 3.71 -12.08 -15.55
CA ASN A 102 3.33 -13.49 -15.40
C ASN A 102 2.36 -14.00 -16.49
N GLY A 103 2.01 -13.14 -17.45
CA GLY A 103 1.10 -13.47 -18.55
C GLY A 103 -0.32 -13.79 -18.06
N VAL A 104 -0.73 -13.22 -16.93
CA VAL A 104 -2.08 -13.36 -16.40
C VAL A 104 -2.90 -12.19 -16.92
N SER A 105 -3.96 -12.49 -17.66
CA SER A 105 -4.91 -11.50 -18.14
C SER A 105 -6.26 -11.75 -17.50
N TYR A 106 -6.74 -10.78 -16.73
CA TYR A 106 -8.12 -10.75 -16.30
C TYR A 106 -9.06 -10.39 -17.45
N SER A 107 -10.34 -10.72 -17.29
CA SER A 107 -11.38 -10.23 -18.20
C SER A 107 -11.40 -8.70 -18.21
N ARG A 108 -11.89 -8.12 -19.30
CA ARG A 108 -11.97 -6.65 -19.44
C ARG A 108 -12.79 -6.01 -18.32
N ASP A 109 -13.82 -6.73 -17.86
CA ASP A 109 -14.73 -6.27 -16.81
C ASP A 109 -14.04 -6.26 -15.45
N GLU A 110 -13.28 -7.30 -15.10
CA GLU A 110 -12.48 -7.35 -13.86
C GLU A 110 -11.48 -6.20 -13.80
N TYR A 111 -10.75 -5.92 -14.89
CA TYR A 111 -9.85 -4.76 -14.95
C TYR A 111 -10.57 -3.43 -14.74
N PHE A 112 -11.78 -3.28 -15.29
CA PHE A 112 -12.57 -2.07 -15.12
C PHE A 112 -12.99 -1.90 -13.65
N TYR A 113 -13.46 -2.97 -13.00
CA TYR A 113 -13.85 -2.93 -11.59
C TYR A 113 -12.67 -2.65 -10.67
N ASP A 114 -11.50 -3.24 -10.93
CA ASP A 114 -10.28 -2.98 -10.15
C ASP A 114 -9.81 -1.54 -10.29
N LEU A 115 -9.84 -0.99 -11.51
CA LEU A 115 -9.47 0.41 -11.76
C LEU A 115 -10.48 1.37 -11.11
N LEU A 116 -11.78 1.07 -11.22
CA LEU A 116 -12.83 1.86 -10.57
C LEU A 116 -12.66 1.83 -9.05
N PHE A 117 -12.40 0.66 -8.47
CA PHE A 117 -12.15 0.51 -7.05
C PHE A 117 -10.91 1.29 -6.60
N ALA A 118 -9.81 1.19 -7.35
CA ALA A 118 -8.59 1.96 -7.10
C ALA A 118 -8.86 3.47 -7.12
N ALA A 119 -9.58 3.96 -8.14
CA ALA A 119 -9.95 5.36 -8.28
C ALA A 119 -10.82 5.83 -7.10
N LEU A 120 -11.85 5.07 -6.74
CA LEU A 120 -12.73 5.37 -5.60
C LEU A 120 -11.94 5.37 -4.28
N GLN A 121 -11.01 4.43 -4.09
CA GLN A 121 -10.17 4.39 -2.90
C GLN A 121 -9.25 5.61 -2.82
N VAL A 122 -8.63 6.02 -3.92
CA VAL A 122 -7.79 7.23 -3.98
C VAL A 122 -8.62 8.48 -3.69
N ILE A 123 -9.84 8.59 -4.24
CA ILE A 123 -10.75 9.72 -3.97
C ILE A 123 -11.15 9.74 -2.50
N ALA A 124 -11.55 8.61 -1.93
CA ALA A 124 -11.95 8.49 -0.53
C ALA A 124 -10.80 8.84 0.41
N LEU A 125 -9.59 8.34 0.16
CA LEU A 125 -8.39 8.68 0.93
C LEU A 125 -8.04 10.15 0.80
N SER A 126 -8.15 10.73 -0.40
CA SER A 126 -7.90 12.15 -0.62
C SER A 126 -8.90 13.01 0.16
N ALA A 127 -10.20 12.70 0.07
CA ALA A 127 -11.23 13.36 0.87
C ALA A 127 -10.93 13.24 2.37
N TYR A 128 -10.55 12.05 2.83
CA TYR A 128 -10.20 11.81 4.23
C TYR A 128 -9.00 12.65 4.69
N PHE A 129 -7.89 12.65 3.95
CA PHE A 129 -6.68 13.37 4.33
C PHE A 129 -6.78 14.90 4.21
N PHE A 130 -7.57 15.40 3.26
CA PHE A 130 -7.60 16.84 2.92
C PHE A 130 -8.86 17.58 3.39
N LEU A 131 -9.98 16.87 3.63
CA LEU A 131 -11.22 17.49 4.10
C LEU A 131 -11.48 17.24 5.59
N ASN A 132 -11.00 16.12 6.15
CA ASN A 132 -11.24 15.82 7.57
C ASN A 132 -10.40 16.73 8.49
N ARG A 133 -11.07 17.64 9.21
CA ARG A 133 -10.44 18.61 10.11
C ARG A 133 -9.50 17.97 11.14
N ARG A 134 -9.89 16.86 11.78
CA ARG A 134 -9.07 16.19 12.81
C ARG A 134 -7.75 15.67 12.25
N VAL A 135 -7.77 15.16 11.02
CA VAL A 135 -6.57 14.64 10.33
C VAL A 135 -5.68 15.79 9.87
N LYS A 136 -6.30 16.85 9.34
CA LYS A 136 -5.57 18.05 8.90
C LYS A 136 -4.80 18.67 10.05
N ASP A 137 -5.48 18.91 11.17
CA ASP A 137 -4.90 19.56 12.34
C ASP A 137 -3.77 18.70 12.91
N PHE A 138 -3.99 17.39 13.05
CA PHE A 138 -2.96 16.47 13.54
C PHE A 138 -1.69 16.45 12.67
N LEU A 139 -1.83 16.43 11.35
CA LEU A 139 -0.70 16.34 10.40
C LEU A 139 -0.10 17.72 10.00
N VAL A 140 -0.60 18.83 10.57
CA VAL A 140 -0.06 20.19 10.37
C VAL A 140 0.85 20.61 11.52
N THR A 141 0.67 20.00 12.69
CA THR A 141 1.52 20.11 13.90
C THR A 141 2.90 19.49 13.67
#